data_AF-A0A9P0GA53-F1
#
_entry.id   AF-A0A9P0GA53-F1
#
_cell.length_a   1.000
_cell.length_b   1.000
_cell.length_c   1.000
_cell.angle_alpha   90.00
_cell.angle_beta   90.00
_cell.angle_gamma   90.00
#
_symmetry.space_group_name_H-M   'P 1'
#
loop_
_entity.id
_entity.type
_entity.pdbx_description
1 polymer ?
#
loop_
_entity_poly.entity_id
_entity_poly.type
_entity_poly.pdbx_seq_one_letter_code
_entity_poly.pdbx_strand_id
1 'polypeptide(L)'
;MIWNEPMKHHDDCYFCLVNITGINQKNRAKWEYPSIQSAHRRVLSPKSTPEPQSGTLQEESKDFEKKNNSSDSDFECDLGTPKPFNEDNVNDLIRDLGLSKSA
;
A
#
# COMPACT_ATOMS: atom_id res chain seq x y z
N MET A 1 -11.96 -1.40 2.84
CA MET A 1 -11.13 -0.72 3.86
C MET A 1 -11.41 0.78 3.77
N ILE A 2 -11.41 1.50 4.89
CA ILE A 2 -11.31 2.96 4.94
C ILE A 2 -9.85 3.29 5.29
N TRP A 3 -9.26 4.24 4.58
CA TRP A 3 -7.93 4.75 4.83
C TRP A 3 -8.02 6.22 5.25
N ASN A 4 -7.38 6.56 6.35
CA ASN A 4 -7.29 7.91 6.90
C ASN A 4 -5.81 8.33 6.98
N GLU A 5 -5.58 9.61 7.24
CA GLU A 5 -4.24 10.15 7.44
C GLU A 5 -3.57 9.53 8.69
N PRO A 6 -2.36 8.96 8.56
CA PRO A 6 -1.66 8.34 9.67
C PRO A 6 -1.12 9.39 10.65
N MET A 7 -1.33 9.17 11.95
CA MET A 7 -0.91 10.13 12.98
C MET A 7 0.55 9.94 13.41
N LYS A 8 0.96 8.69 13.62
CA LYS A 8 2.30 8.33 14.15
C LYS A 8 2.80 7.05 13.51
N HIS A 9 4.03 7.06 13.01
CA HIS A 9 4.61 5.90 12.33
C HIS A 9 4.75 4.67 13.25
N HIS A 10 5.07 4.83 14.53
CA HIS A 10 5.27 3.68 15.42
C HIS A 10 3.97 2.97 15.82
N ASP A 11 2.89 3.72 16.03
CA ASP A 11 1.64 3.20 16.62
C ASP A 11 0.51 3.05 15.59
N ASP A 12 0.60 3.75 14.45
CA ASP A 12 -0.48 3.85 13.46
C ASP A 12 0.01 3.45 12.05
N CYS A 13 1.18 2.80 11.95
CA CYS A 13 1.64 2.21 10.70
C CYS A 13 1.00 0.84 10.48
N TYR A 14 0.03 0.77 9.58
CA TYR A 14 -0.65 -0.46 9.18
C TYR A 14 0.30 -1.60 8.77
N PHE A 15 1.42 -1.28 8.12
CA PHE A 15 2.39 -2.29 7.69
C PHE A 15 3.33 -2.74 8.82
N CYS A 16 3.65 -1.83 9.75
CA CYS A 16 4.64 -2.05 10.79
C CYS A 16 4.08 -2.87 11.94
N LEU A 17 2.77 -2.73 12.23
CA LEU A 17 2.08 -3.47 13.29
C LEU A 17 1.86 -4.94 12.96
N VAL A 18 2.22 -5.35 11.76
CA VAL A 18 1.73 -6.56 11.16
C VAL A 18 2.89 -7.52 10.97
N ASN A 19 2.89 -8.59 11.77
CA ASN A 19 3.94 -9.59 11.68
C ASN A 19 3.67 -10.57 10.52
N ILE A 20 4.44 -10.42 9.44
CA ILE A 20 4.37 -11.27 8.24
C ILE A 20 5.26 -12.52 8.32
N THR A 21 6.00 -12.73 9.40
CA THR A 21 6.90 -13.88 9.50
C THR A 21 6.10 -15.18 9.46
N GLY A 22 6.46 -16.09 8.55
CA GLY A 22 5.82 -17.41 8.43
C GLY A 22 4.53 -17.44 7.61
N ILE A 23 4.18 -16.35 6.90
CA ILE A 23 3.08 -16.38 5.94
C ILE A 23 3.48 -17.20 4.70
N ASN A 24 2.65 -18.18 4.39
CA ASN A 24 2.74 -19.08 3.24
C ASN A 24 1.39 -19.08 2.51
N GLN A 25 1.39 -19.55 1.26
CA GLN A 25 0.17 -19.60 0.44
C GLN A 25 -0.99 -20.39 1.08
N LYS A 26 -0.66 -21.37 1.94
CA LYS A 26 -1.63 -22.22 2.66
C LYS A 26 -2.24 -21.54 3.90
N ASN A 27 -1.57 -20.58 4.53
CA ASN A 27 -2.02 -19.97 5.79
C ASN A 27 -2.45 -18.50 5.64
N ARG A 28 -2.26 -17.88 4.46
CA ARG A 28 -2.65 -16.49 4.17
C ARG A 28 -4.09 -16.13 4.54
N ALA A 29 -5.03 -17.08 4.42
CA ALA A 29 -6.45 -16.85 4.70
C ALA A 29 -6.78 -16.75 6.20
N LYS A 30 -5.92 -17.31 7.07
CA LYS A 30 -6.10 -17.24 8.53
C LYS A 30 -5.54 -15.96 9.14
N TRP A 31 -4.85 -15.18 8.32
CA TRP A 31 -4.14 -14.03 8.80
C TRP A 31 -4.99 -12.79 8.60
N GLU A 32 -5.21 -12.06 9.70
CA GLU A 32 -6.05 -10.88 9.74
C GLU A 32 -5.21 -9.68 10.12
N TYR A 33 -5.42 -8.60 9.37
CA TYR A 33 -4.80 -7.32 9.69
C TYR A 33 -5.53 -6.66 10.86
N PRO A 34 -4.80 -6.01 11.78
CA PRO A 34 -5.39 -5.25 12.86
C PRO A 34 -6.15 -4.05 12.29
N SER A 35 -7.26 -3.72 12.94
CA SER A 35 -8.04 -2.52 12.64
C SER A 35 -7.46 -1.34 13.40
N ILE A 36 -6.91 -0.36 12.69
CA ILE A 36 -6.30 0.85 13.27
C ILE A 36 -6.98 2.12 12.75
N GLN A 37 -6.69 3.28 13.37
CA GLN A 37 -7.37 4.54 13.05
C GLN A 37 -7.10 4.97 11.60
N SER A 38 -5.86 4.81 11.14
CA SER A 38 -5.46 5.06 9.74
C SER A 38 -6.03 4.04 8.75
N ALA A 39 -6.36 2.82 9.17
CA ALA A 39 -6.78 1.75 8.27
C ALA A 39 -7.70 0.75 8.99
N HIS A 40 -9.01 0.85 8.73
CA HIS A 40 -10.01 -0.03 9.34
C HIS A 40 -11.05 -0.52 8.34
N ARG A 41 -11.74 -1.61 8.68
CA ARG A 41 -12.83 -2.14 7.88
C ARG A 41 -14.09 -1.28 8.10
N ARG A 42 -14.91 -1.10 7.05
CA ARG A 42 -16.24 -0.52 7.21
C ARG A 42 -17.04 -1.41 8.17
N VAL A 43 -17.55 -0.83 9.24
CA VAL A 43 -18.49 -1.51 10.12
C VAL A 43 -19.81 -1.62 9.36
N LEU A 44 -20.28 -2.85 9.12
CA LEU A 44 -21.62 -3.08 8.64
C LEU A 44 -22.57 -2.78 9.80
N SER A 45 -23.22 -1.63 9.77
CA SER A 45 -24.27 -1.31 10.74
C SER A 45 -25.42 -2.32 10.57
N PRO A 46 -25.90 -2.99 11.64
CA PRO A 46 -27.14 -3.75 11.55
C PRO A 46 -28.27 -2.77 11.24
N LYS A 47 -28.90 -2.91 10.06
CA LYS A 47 -30.03 -2.08 9.62
C LYS A 47 -31.15 -2.12 10.67
N SER A 48 -31.31 -1.04 11.42
CA SER A 48 -32.60 -0.61 11.97
C SER A 48 -32.89 0.86 11.64
N THR A 49 -32.29 1.37 10.57
CA THR A 49 -32.61 2.69 10.04
C THR A 49 -33.56 2.49 8.86
N PRO A 50 -34.76 3.13 8.84
CA PRO A 50 -35.64 3.04 7.70
C PRO A 50 -34.91 3.54 6.45
N GLU A 51 -34.99 2.76 5.37
CA GLU A 51 -34.38 3.10 4.09
C GLU A 51 -34.87 4.47 3.61
N PRO A 52 -33.98 5.44 3.29
CA PRO A 52 -34.40 6.60 2.53
C PRO A 52 -34.87 6.08 1.16
N GLN A 53 -36.07 6.51 0.79
CA GLN A 53 -36.80 6.04 -0.39
C GLN A 53 -35.92 6.09 -1.64
N SER A 54 -35.96 4.97 -2.37
CA SER A 54 -35.30 4.70 -3.63
C SER A 54 -35.35 5.87 -4.62
N GLY A 55 -34.19 6.44 -4.91
CA GLY A 55 -33.90 7.04 -6.21
C GLY A 55 -33.14 5.99 -7.02
N THR A 56 -33.83 5.35 -7.97
CA THR A 56 -33.31 4.36 -8.92
C THR A 56 -31.92 4.71 -9.45
N LEU A 57 -30.90 3.90 -9.13
CA LEU A 57 -29.80 3.61 -10.05
C LEU A 57 -29.43 2.13 -9.90
N GLN A 58 -29.41 1.48 -11.06
CA GLN A 58 -29.39 0.04 -11.26
C GLN A 58 -28.08 -0.60 -10.79
N GLU A 59 -28.21 -1.86 -10.38
CA GLU A 59 -27.09 -2.79 -10.21
C GLU A 59 -26.28 -2.89 -11.51
N GLU A 60 -24.97 -2.67 -11.41
CA GLU A 60 -24.01 -3.34 -12.29
C GLU A 60 -22.90 -3.93 -11.43
N SER A 61 -22.95 -5.25 -11.28
CA SER A 61 -21.80 -6.09 -10.97
C SER A 61 -20.72 -5.85 -12.02
N LYS A 62 -19.72 -5.02 -11.70
CA LYS A 62 -18.50 -4.90 -12.51
C LYS A 62 -17.42 -5.80 -11.93
N ASP A 63 -17.28 -6.94 -12.59
CA ASP A 63 -16.06 -7.72 -12.64
C ASP A 63 -14.85 -6.79 -12.83
N PHE A 64 -14.04 -6.65 -11.79
CA PHE A 64 -12.82 -5.85 -11.84
C PHE A 64 -11.68 -6.73 -12.38
N GLU A 65 -11.72 -7.08 -13.66
CA GLU A 65 -10.48 -7.23 -14.42
C GLU A 65 -9.90 -5.83 -14.64
N LYS A 66 -9.28 -5.28 -13.59
CA LYS A 66 -8.49 -4.06 -13.71
C LYS A 66 -7.16 -4.44 -14.36
N LYS A 67 -7.10 -4.37 -15.69
CA LYS A 67 -5.85 -4.00 -16.36
C LYS A 67 -5.44 -2.66 -15.76
N ASN A 68 -4.49 -2.69 -14.83
CA ASN A 68 -3.89 -1.51 -14.24
C ASN A 68 -3.03 -0.81 -15.29
N ASN A 69 -3.67 -0.16 -16.26
CA ASN A 69 -3.05 0.96 -16.96
C ASN A 69 -3.57 2.22 -16.29
N SER A 70 -3.21 2.40 -15.02
CA SER A 70 -3.15 3.73 -14.43
C SER A 70 -1.92 4.39 -15.04
N SER A 71 -2.05 4.81 -16.30
CA SER A 71 -1.06 5.70 -16.91
C SER A 71 -1.27 7.05 -16.24
N ASP A 72 -0.56 7.25 -15.14
CA ASP A 72 -0.24 8.60 -14.70
C ASP A 72 0.50 9.23 -15.89
N SER A 73 -0.19 10.09 -16.65
CA SER A 73 0.29 10.60 -17.94
C SER A 73 1.58 11.40 -17.81
N ASP A 74 1.90 11.85 -16.59
CA ASP A 74 3.11 12.61 -16.29
C ASP A 74 4.24 11.72 -15.74
N PHE A 75 3.98 10.42 -15.48
CA PHE A 75 4.96 9.49 -14.96
C PHE A 75 5.42 8.49 -16.03
N GLU A 76 6.52 8.83 -16.69
CA GLU A 76 7.23 7.90 -17.56
C GLU A 76 8.19 7.06 -16.71
N CYS A 77 7.78 5.83 -16.40
CA CYS A 77 8.66 4.88 -15.73
C CYS A 77 9.61 4.30 -16.79
N ASP A 78 10.87 4.77 -16.81
CA ASP A 78 11.92 4.16 -17.63
C ASP A 78 12.24 2.76 -17.08
N LEU A 79 11.51 1.76 -17.58
CA LEU A 79 11.72 0.35 -17.29
C LEU A 79 12.96 -0.23 -18.03
N GLY A 80 13.87 0.64 -18.47
CA GLY A 80 15.13 0.27 -19.09
C GLY A 80 16.03 -0.60 -18.20
N THR A 81 17.15 -1.05 -18.77
CA THR A 81 18.15 -1.80 -18.01
C THR A 81 18.69 -0.92 -16.88
N PRO A 82 18.81 -1.45 -15.64
CA PRO A 82 19.29 -0.67 -14.51
C PRO A 82 20.69 -0.14 -14.83
N LYS A 83 20.83 1.18 -14.82
CA LYS A 83 22.12 1.83 -15.08
C LYS A 83 23.08 1.46 -13.94
N PRO A 84 24.20 0.77 -14.22
CA PRO A 84 25.18 0.49 -13.18
C PRO A 84 25.78 1.81 -12.69
N PHE A 85 26.11 1.87 -11.40
CA PHE A 85 26.82 3.01 -10.85
C PHE A 85 28.28 3.01 -11.35
N ASN A 86 28.78 4.18 -11.73
CA ASN A 86 30.20 4.39 -11.99
C ASN A 86 30.97 4.52 -10.68
N GLU A 87 32.26 4.17 -10.68
CA GLU A 87 33.09 4.23 -9.47
C GLU A 87 33.15 5.64 -8.86
N ASP A 88 33.22 6.67 -9.70
CA ASP A 88 33.22 8.07 -9.25
C ASP A 88 31.94 8.43 -8.49
N ASN A 89 30.77 8.01 -9.00
CA ASN A 89 29.49 8.25 -8.34
C ASN A 89 29.43 7.55 -6.96
N VAL A 90 30.05 6.36 -6.87
CA VAL A 90 30.14 5.62 -5.59
C VAL A 90 31.09 6.33 -4.63
N ASN A 91 32.23 6.81 -5.11
CA ASN A 91 33.20 7.55 -4.29
C ASN A 91 32.63 8.89 -3.79
N ASP A 92 31.89 9.62 -4.63
CA ASP A 92 31.20 10.84 -4.24
C ASP A 92 30.17 10.55 -3.15
N LEU A 93 29.38 9.47 -3.30
CA LEU A 93 28.39 9.08 -2.29
C LEU A 93 29.04 8.68 -0.96
N ILE A 94 30.16 7.97 -1.00
CA ILE A 94 30.95 7.62 0.20
C ILE A 94 31.41 8.90 0.91
N ARG A 95 31.91 9.89 0.16
CA ARG A 95 32.35 11.17 0.73
C ARG A 95 31.19 11.96 1.32
N ASP A 96 30.10 12.10 0.60
CA ASP A 96 28.95 12.94 0.97
C ASP A 96 28.22 12.38 2.19
N LEU A 97 28.20 11.05 2.34
CA LEU A 97 27.62 10.36 3.50
C LEU A 97 28.62 10.12 4.64
N GLY A 98 29.89 10.54 4.49
CA GLY A 98 30.92 10.34 5.50
C GLY A 98 31.25 8.87 5.79
N LEU A 99 31.09 8.00 4.79
CA LEU A 99 31.35 6.58 4.90
C LEU A 99 32.86 6.29 4.72
N SER A 100 33.34 5.22 5.36
CA SER A 100 34.69 4.71 5.10
C SER A 100 34.66 3.72 3.93
N LYS A 101 35.59 3.85 2.98
CA LYS A 101 35.81 2.85 1.93
C LYS A 101 36.50 1.62 2.56
N SER A 102 35.74 0.73 3.19
CA SER A 102 36.27 -0.54 3.71
C SER A 102 36.55 -1.49 2.54
N ALA A 103 37.77 -2.02 2.48
CA ALA A 103 38.27 -2.96 1.48
C ALA A 103 37.64 -4.35 1.61
#